data_AF-A0A2V8L402-F1
#
_entry.id   AF-A0A2V8L402-F1
#
_cell.length_a   1.000
_cell.length_b   1.000
_cell.length_c   1.000
_cell.angle_alpha   90.00
_cell.angle_beta   90.00
_cell.angle_gamma   90.00
#
_symmetry.space_group_name_H-M   'P 1'
#
loop_
_entity.id
_entity.type
_entity.pdbx_description
1 polymer ?
#
loop_
_entity_poly.entity_id
_entity_poly.type
_entity_poly.pdbx_seq_one_letter_code
_entity_poly.pdbx_strand_id
1 'polypeptide(L)' 'MPVKTKAASASRTRSLREGKVRKEFWLNPSLLQRAQKDLGAATEREAVEMALSLVTFRRELRNGVRALRKLKLARID' A
#
# COMPACT_ATOMS: atom_id res chain seq x y z
N MET A 1 45.71 -18.62 -25.58
CA MET A 1 44.35 -18.60 -25.00
C MET A 1 44.37 -17.85 -23.68
N PRO A 2 43.84 -16.61 -23.58
CA PRO A 2 43.51 -16.01 -22.28
C PRO A 2 41.99 -15.85 -22.13
N VAL A 3 41.46 -16.34 -20.99
CA VAL A 3 40.05 -16.22 -20.61
C VAL A 3 39.80 -14.82 -20.06
N LYS A 4 38.92 -14.05 -20.71
CA LYS A 4 38.44 -12.76 -20.19
C LYS A 4 37.41 -13.00 -19.08
N THR A 5 37.80 -12.78 -17.83
CA THR A 5 36.86 -12.58 -16.72
C THR A 5 36.24 -11.19 -16.84
N LYS A 6 34.98 -11.13 -17.29
CA LYS A 6 34.15 -9.92 -17.17
C LYS A 6 33.74 -9.77 -15.71
N ALA A 7 34.36 -8.81 -15.02
CA ALA A 7 33.83 -8.30 -13.76
C ALA A 7 32.39 -7.82 -14.01
N ALA A 8 31.43 -8.42 -13.30
CA ALA A 8 30.05 -8.00 -13.33
C ALA A 8 29.98 -6.56 -12.81
N SER A 9 29.76 -5.63 -13.73
CA SER A 9 29.39 -4.26 -13.42
C SER A 9 28.11 -4.30 -12.61
N ALA A 10 28.23 -4.16 -11.29
CA ALA A 10 27.11 -3.95 -10.39
C ALA A 10 26.30 -2.76 -10.93
N SER A 11 25.17 -3.06 -11.58
CA SER A 11 24.28 -2.05 -12.09
C SER A 11 23.67 -1.35 -10.88
N ARG A 12 24.25 -0.21 -10.51
CA ARG A 12 23.59 0.83 -9.74
C ARG A 12 22.41 1.30 -10.57
N THR A 13 21.31 0.57 -10.54
CA THR A 13 20.05 1.02 -11.13
C THR A 13 19.42 2.00 -10.17
N ARG A 14 20.02 3.19 -10.19
CA ARG A 14 19.40 4.52 -10.11
C ARG A 14 17.96 4.50 -9.59
N SER A 15 17.82 4.96 -8.35
CA SER A 15 16.63 5.60 -7.79
C SER A 15 16.16 6.75 -8.71
N LEU A 16 15.43 6.43 -9.76
CA LEU A 16 14.83 7.38 -10.68
C LEU A 16 13.35 7.04 -10.83
N ARG A 17 12.53 7.66 -9.99
CA ARG A 17 11.16 8.15 -10.24
C ARG A 17 10.41 8.29 -8.91
N GLU A 18 11.03 8.94 -7.94
CA GLU A 18 10.27 9.56 -6.88
C GLU A 18 9.56 10.78 -7.52
N GLY A 19 8.29 10.62 -7.86
CA GLY A 19 7.46 11.74 -8.36
C GLY A 19 6.81 11.59 -9.74
N LYS A 20 7.07 10.54 -10.53
CA LYS A 20 6.32 10.29 -11.78
C LYS A 20 5.64 8.92 -11.76
N VAL A 21 4.57 8.84 -10.97
CA VAL A 21 3.66 7.70 -10.95
C VAL A 21 2.82 7.74 -12.23
N ARG A 22 2.77 6.63 -12.98
CA ARG A 22 1.84 6.51 -14.11
C ARG A 22 0.42 6.56 -13.53
N LYS A 23 -0.38 7.52 -13.96
CA LYS A 23 -1.79 7.64 -13.55
C LYS A 23 -2.62 6.45 -14.01
N GLU A 24 -2.17 5.78 -15.06
CA GLU A 24 -2.81 4.60 -15.65
C GLU A 24 -2.00 3.35 -15.31
N PHE A 25 -2.63 2.42 -14.59
CA PHE A 25 -2.09 1.11 -14.30
C PHE A 25 -3.22 0.08 -14.42
N TRP A 26 -2.87 -1.11 -14.93
CA TRP A 26 -3.82 -2.21 -15.04
C TRP A 26 -3.91 -2.90 -13.69
N LEU A 27 -5.14 -3.02 -13.18
CA LEU A 27 -5.44 -3.78 -11.98
C LEU A 27 -5.87 -5.20 -12.34
N ASN A 28 -5.63 -6.15 -11.44
CA ASN A 28 -6.12 -7.51 -11.61
C ASN A 28 -7.66 -7.51 -11.46
N PRO A 29 -8.43 -7.94 -12.49
CA PRO A 29 -9.89 -7.91 -12.44
C PRO A 29 -10.49 -8.72 -11.29
N SER A 30 -9.87 -9.85 -10.92
CA SER A 30 -10.35 -10.67 -9.81
C SER A 30 -10.21 -9.96 -8.45
N LEU A 31 -9.17 -9.13 -8.29
CA LEU A 31 -9.01 -8.31 -7.10
C LEU A 31 -10.03 -7.18 -7.05
N LEU A 32 -10.36 -6.59 -8.20
CA LEU A 32 -11.39 -5.55 -8.30
C LEU A 32 -12.77 -6.09 -7.93
N GLN A 33 -13.17 -7.22 -8.49
CA GLN A 33 -14.44 -7.86 -8.16
C GLN A 33 -14.54 -8.22 -6.68
N ARG A 34 -13.46 -8.78 -6.11
CA ARG A 34 -13.41 -9.08 -4.69
C ARG A 34 -13.52 -7.82 -3.83
N ALA A 35 -12.76 -6.78 -4.14
CA ALA A 35 -12.82 -5.52 -3.43
C ALA A 35 -14.22 -4.89 -3.52
N GLN A 36 -14.85 -4.92 -4.69
CA GLN A 36 -16.21 -4.43 -4.88
C GLN A 36 -17.21 -5.18 -3.98
N LYS A 37 -17.13 -6.51 -3.93
CA LYS A 37 -17.99 -7.34 -3.06
C LYS A 37 -17.72 -7.09 -1.58
N ASP A 38 -16.46 -7.09 -1.15
CA ASP A 38 -16.07 -6.96 0.25
C ASP A 38 -16.38 -5.55 0.80
N LEU A 39 -16.32 -4.52 -0.06
CA LEU A 39 -16.61 -3.13 0.29
C LEU A 39 -18.07 -2.73 0.06
N GLY A 40 -18.86 -3.56 -0.64
CA GLY A 40 -20.23 -3.24 -1.02
C GLY A 40 -20.34 -2.09 -2.04
N ALA A 41 -19.33 -1.89 -2.87
CA ALA A 41 -19.29 -0.80 -3.84
C ALA A 41 -20.15 -1.10 -5.07
N ALA A 42 -20.81 -0.07 -5.62
CA ALA A 42 -21.62 -0.20 -6.82
C ALA A 42 -20.77 -0.34 -8.09
N THR A 43 -19.53 0.19 -8.08
CA THR A 43 -18.60 0.11 -9.22
C THR A 43 -17.18 -0.26 -8.81
N GLU A 44 -16.37 -0.77 -9.76
CA GLU A 44 -14.95 -1.03 -9.54
C GLU A 44 -14.17 0.23 -9.16
N ARG A 45 -14.50 1.37 -9.79
CA ARG A 45 -13.89 2.68 -9.46
C ARG A 45 -14.15 3.05 -8.00
N GLU A 46 -15.41 2.96 -7.58
CA GLU A 46 -15.80 3.26 -6.20
C GLU A 46 -15.10 2.33 -5.21
N ALA A 47 -14.97 1.04 -5.55
CA ALA A 47 -14.21 0.09 -4.73
C ALA A 47 -12.75 0.52 -4.54
N VAL A 48 -12.10 1.05 -5.58
CA VAL A 48 -10.73 1.57 -5.49
C VAL A 48 -10.68 2.84 -4.62
N GLU A 49 -11.60 3.79 -4.84
CA GLU A 49 -11.66 5.03 -4.04
C GLU A 49 -11.87 4.73 -2.55
N MET A 50 -12.77 3.80 -2.22
CA MET A 50 -13.00 3.31 -0.87
C MET A 50 -11.79 2.57 -0.30
N ALA A 51 -11.15 1.68 -1.07
CA ALA A 51 -9.94 0.99 -0.63
C ALA A 51 -8.81 1.97 -0.28
N LEU A 52 -8.67 3.06 -1.05
CA LEU A 52 -7.70 4.10 -0.77
C LEU A 52 -8.03 4.89 0.51
N SER A 53 -9.31 5.20 0.76
CA SER A 53 -9.72 5.87 2.00
C SER A 53 -9.46 5.01 3.24
N LEU A 54 -9.61 3.69 3.12
CA LEU A 54 -9.30 2.73 4.20
C LEU A 54 -7.82 2.73 4.61
N VAL A 55 -6.90 3.15 3.74
CA VAL A 55 -5.47 3.27 4.10
C VAL A 55 -5.27 4.35 5.16
N THR A 56 -5.95 5.50 5.01
CA THR A 56 -5.94 6.58 5.99
C THR A 56 -6.60 6.13 7.29
N PHE A 57 -7.79 5.53 7.20
CA PHE A 57 -8.50 4.98 8.35
C PHE A 57 -7.66 3.97 9.14
N ARG A 58 -6.94 3.07 8.46
CA ARG A 58 -6.06 2.10 9.11
C ARG A 58 -4.93 2.77 9.90
N ARG A 59 -4.39 3.90 9.40
CA ARG A 59 -3.38 4.68 10.13
C ARG A 59 -3.98 5.32 11.37
N GLU A 60 -5.15 5.92 11.25
CA GLU A 60 -5.87 6.56 12.35
C GLU A 60 -6.25 5.56 13.43
N LEU A 61 -6.82 4.40 13.07
CA LEU A 61 -7.10 3.31 13.99
C LEU A 61 -5.86 2.86 14.76
N ARG A 62 -4.73 2.66 14.07
CA ARG A 62 -3.46 2.29 14.74
C ARG A 62 -3.02 3.36 15.73
N ASN A 63 -3.18 4.63 15.39
CA ASN A 63 -2.82 5.74 16.26
C ASN A 63 -3.77 5.82 17.47
N GLY A 64 -5.08 5.68 17.25
CA GLY A 64 -6.10 5.65 18.29
C GLY A 64 -5.87 4.49 19.28
N VAL A 65 -5.65 3.27 18.80
CA VAL A 65 -5.35 2.11 19.66
C VAL A 65 -4.08 2.33 20.48
N ARG A 66 -3.04 2.94 19.90
CA ARG A 66 -1.82 3.29 20.64
C ARG A 66 -2.09 4.36 21.71
N ALA A 67 -2.92 5.35 21.42
CA ALA A 67 -3.30 6.38 22.39
C ALA A 67 -4.11 5.77 23.54
N LEU A 68 -5.10 4.92 23.24
CA LEU A 68 -5.89 4.20 24.23
C LEU A 68 -5.04 3.30 25.13
N ARG A 69 -4.01 2.64 24.60
CA ARG A 69 -3.05 1.87 25.44
C ARG A 69 -2.21 2.74 26.38
N LYS A 70 -1.99 4.01 26.04
CA LYS A 70 -1.22 4.96 26.87
C LYS A 70 -2.07 5.62 27.94
N LEU A 71 -3.36 5.78 27.66
CA LEU A 71 -4.34 6.08 28.69
C LEU A 71 -4.42 4.81 29.55
N LYS A 72 -3.66 4.76 30.65
CA LYS A 72 -3.95 3.80 31.72
C LYS A 72 -5.43 3.97 31.98
N LEU A 73 -6.25 2.98 31.61
CA LEU A 73 -7.66 2.94 31.95
C LEU A 73 -7.67 3.09 33.47
N ALA A 74 -7.98 4.30 33.95
CA ALA A 74 -8.15 4.53 35.36
C ALA A 74 -9.26 3.57 35.74
N ARG A 75 -8.92 2.57 36.56
CA ARG A 75 -9.91 1.64 37.10
C ARG A 75 -10.95 2.53 37.77
N ILE A 76 -12.16 2.51 37.22
CA ILE A 76 -13.31 3.11 37.86
C ILE A 76 -13.67 2.11 38.95
N ASP A 77 -13.20 2.36 40.16
CA ASP A 77 -13.70 1.74 41.39
C ASP A 77 -14.97 2.47 41.84
#